data_AF-A0A370EWV0-F1
#
_entry.id   AF-A0A370EWV0-F1
#
_cell.length_a   1.000
_cell.length_b   1.000
_cell.length_c   1.000
_cell.angle_alpha   90.00
_cell.angle_beta   90.00
_cell.angle_gamma   90.00
#
_symmetry.space_group_name_H-M   'P 1'
#
loop_
_entity.id
_entity.type
_entity.pdbx_description
1 polymer ?
#
loop_
_entity_poly.entity_id
_entity_poly.type
_entity_poly.pdbx_seq_one_letter_code
_entity_poly.pdbx_strand_id
1 'polypeptide(L)'
;MYTTDLNNKLYMFLKHTISFNTEHNKYIFFDKWANEIDKSYFDEKISEIKQLFHKQLKHGRNNETVLNDLVEMTGNTVNWLSETEIHKVSYIDSLALKNKSMDTIPPEQKIVSEFFIDYTEEEMLEYENRFLALNDDLDYFYTLTRYIKELNNYQKPTDLEKVQLMYCLELYKEAVYEIHGYLYQWQMDLPTTDLSKIDFEIADRVINNLKCNTSLQKIDLAHLFRFLKESKIFFFDENDPYRNARLMNQFIEDNFNYRDKKGEIVEIKNINKQFSIINDRENKKNYVSFLTRLIKNITHYRDNTKV
;
A
#
# COMPACT_ATOMS: atom_id res chain seq x y z
N MET A 1 10.19 22.24 -13.90
CA MET A 1 9.49 20.95 -14.06
C MET A 1 9.30 20.31 -12.68
N TYR A 2 10.38 19.92 -11.97
CA TYR A 2 10.29 19.30 -10.64
C TYR A 2 9.53 20.11 -9.59
N THR A 3 9.75 21.42 -9.49
CA THR A 3 9.03 22.31 -8.56
C THR A 3 7.52 22.30 -8.82
N THR A 4 7.11 22.34 -10.09
CA THR A 4 5.71 22.34 -10.48
C THR A 4 5.05 21.01 -10.14
N ASP A 5 5.70 19.90 -10.45
CA ASP A 5 5.19 18.55 -10.16
C ASP A 5 5.09 18.30 -8.65
N LEU A 6 6.11 18.71 -7.89
CA LEU A 6 6.13 18.64 -6.42
C LEU A 6 5.00 19.47 -5.80
N ASN A 7 4.89 20.74 -6.18
CA ASN A 7 3.86 21.64 -5.64
C ASN A 7 2.46 21.13 -5.97
N ASN A 8 2.24 20.65 -7.21
CA ASN A 8 0.96 20.08 -7.60
C ASN A 8 0.63 18.82 -6.80
N LYS A 9 1.61 17.92 -6.62
CA LYS A 9 1.41 16.66 -5.89
C LYS A 9 1.10 16.92 -4.41
N LEU A 10 1.88 17.80 -3.77
CA LEU A 10 1.63 18.21 -2.40
C LEU A 10 0.29 18.92 -2.26
N TYR A 11 -0.04 19.85 -3.17
CA TYR A 11 -1.32 20.56 -3.14
C TYR A 11 -2.51 19.59 -3.24
N MET A 12 -2.46 18.62 -4.15
CA MET A 12 -3.53 17.61 -4.28
C MET A 12 -3.63 16.73 -3.04
N PHE A 13 -2.50 16.40 -2.39
CA PHE A 13 -2.49 15.68 -1.13
C PHE A 13 -3.09 16.49 0.02
N LEU A 14 -2.77 17.78 0.13
CA LEU A 14 -3.26 18.65 1.22
C LEU A 14 -4.73 19.07 1.02
N LYS A 15 -5.19 19.13 -0.23
CA LYS A 15 -6.57 19.44 -0.59
C LYS A 15 -7.45 18.19 -0.56
N HIS A 16 -7.58 17.59 0.62
CA HIS A 16 -8.51 16.49 0.85
C HIS A 16 -9.96 16.88 0.51
N THR A 17 -10.70 15.90 0.00
CA THR A 17 -12.13 16.02 -0.33
C THR A 17 -12.89 14.94 0.42
N ILE A 18 -14.07 15.29 0.93
CA ILE A 18 -14.94 14.36 1.66
C ILE A 18 -16.33 14.50 1.07
N SER A 19 -16.94 13.40 0.65
CA SER A 19 -18.34 13.35 0.23
C SER A 19 -19.02 12.11 0.79
N PHE A 20 -20.35 12.13 0.81
CA PHE A 20 -21.16 11.00 1.27
C PHE A 20 -22.03 10.53 0.11
N ASN A 21 -21.91 9.24 -0.24
CA ASN A 21 -22.73 8.61 -1.24
C ASN A 21 -23.98 8.03 -0.55
N THR A 22 -25.15 8.58 -0.85
CA THR A 22 -26.43 8.19 -0.25
C THR A 22 -26.96 6.85 -0.78
N GLU A 23 -26.58 6.45 -1.99
CA GLU A 23 -26.99 5.17 -2.58
C GLU A 23 -26.33 3.99 -1.88
N HIS A 24 -25.04 4.12 -1.57
CA HIS A 24 -24.25 3.10 -0.90
C HIS A 24 -24.15 3.30 0.62
N ASN A 25 -24.61 4.44 1.14
CA ASN A 25 -24.43 4.87 2.52
C ASN A 25 -22.95 4.93 2.96
N LYS A 26 -22.04 5.29 2.06
CA LYS A 26 -20.59 5.28 2.30
C LYS A 26 -19.94 6.65 2.15
N TYR A 27 -18.86 6.87 2.88
CA TYR A 27 -18.02 8.04 2.67
C TYR A 27 -16.96 7.81 1.59
N ILE A 28 -16.75 8.84 0.79
CA ILE A 28 -15.63 8.94 -0.15
C ILE A 28 -14.66 9.97 0.44
N PHE A 29 -13.39 9.58 0.53
CA PHE A 29 -12.29 10.45 0.97
C PHE A 29 -11.25 10.51 -0.16
N PHE A 30 -10.86 11.73 -0.55
CA PHE A 30 -10.23 12.01 -1.85
C PHE A 30 -11.10 11.52 -3.02
N ASP A 31 -10.73 10.37 -3.58
CA ASP A 31 -11.34 9.70 -4.73
C ASP A 31 -11.62 8.21 -4.47
N LYS A 32 -11.49 7.75 -3.21
CA LYS A 32 -11.69 6.35 -2.80
C LYS A 32 -12.74 6.22 -1.70
N TRP A 33 -13.32 5.03 -1.58
CA TRP A 33 -14.15 4.70 -0.42
C TRP A 33 -13.30 4.72 0.84
N ALA A 34 -13.84 5.23 1.96
CA ALA A 34 -13.09 5.30 3.22
C ALA A 34 -12.61 3.93 3.71
N ASN A 35 -13.34 2.85 3.40
CA ASN A 35 -12.93 1.48 3.74
C ASN A 35 -11.82 0.90 2.85
N GLU A 36 -11.38 1.61 1.82
CA GLU A 36 -10.26 1.24 0.94
C GLU A 36 -8.98 2.04 1.24
N ILE A 37 -9.01 2.87 2.29
CA ILE A 37 -7.91 3.72 2.70
C ILE A 37 -7.35 3.21 4.02
N ASP A 38 -6.10 2.75 3.96
CA ASP A 38 -5.30 2.34 5.09
C ASP A 38 -4.04 3.22 5.22
N LYS A 39 -3.16 2.86 6.14
CA LYS A 39 -1.88 3.56 6.32
C LYS A 39 -1.00 3.54 5.07
N SER A 40 -0.98 2.40 4.37
CA SER A 40 -0.15 2.21 3.17
C SER A 40 -0.52 3.18 2.04
N TYR A 41 -1.80 3.54 1.92
CA TYR A 41 -2.27 4.55 0.99
C TYR A 41 -1.57 5.90 1.20
N PHE A 42 -1.42 6.34 2.46
CA PHE A 42 -0.76 7.60 2.78
C PHE A 42 0.75 7.50 2.66
N ASP A 43 1.34 6.38 3.08
CA ASP A 43 2.79 6.11 2.95
C ASP A 43 3.25 6.21 1.49
N GLU A 44 2.46 5.68 0.54
CA GLU A 44 2.75 5.78 -0.88
C GLU A 44 2.77 7.25 -1.34
N LYS A 45 1.76 8.05 -0.96
CA LYS A 45 1.69 9.48 -1.33
C LYS A 45 2.84 10.28 -0.74
N ILE A 46 3.15 10.08 0.54
CA ILE A 46 4.26 10.74 1.22
C ILE A 46 5.58 10.39 0.53
N SER A 47 5.79 9.12 0.21
CA SER A 47 7.01 8.65 -0.46
C SER A 47 7.19 9.32 -1.83
N GLU A 48 6.13 9.39 -2.64
CA GLU A 48 6.16 10.09 -3.93
C GLU A 48 6.53 11.59 -3.78
N ILE A 49 5.96 12.27 -2.77
CA ILE A 49 6.26 13.68 -2.48
C ILE A 49 7.73 13.84 -2.06
N LYS A 50 8.22 12.99 -1.14
CA LYS A 50 9.63 13.01 -0.69
C LYS A 50 10.60 12.79 -1.86
N GLN A 51 10.30 11.85 -2.76
CA GLN A 51 11.12 11.62 -3.96
C GLN A 51 11.15 12.83 -4.90
N LEU A 52 10.02 13.50 -5.12
CA LEU A 52 9.96 14.73 -5.92
C LEU A 52 10.73 15.86 -5.25
N PHE A 53 10.65 15.96 -3.92
CA PHE A 53 11.43 16.91 -3.14
C PHE A 53 12.93 16.67 -3.25
N HIS A 54 13.41 15.41 -3.17
CA HIS A 54 14.82 15.09 -3.38
C HIS A 54 15.30 15.46 -4.79
N LYS A 55 14.49 15.19 -5.81
CA LYS A 55 14.79 15.62 -7.19
C LYS A 55 14.89 17.14 -7.27
N GLN A 56 14.01 17.86 -6.58
CA GLN A 56 14.08 19.32 -6.47
C GLN A 56 15.37 19.78 -5.77
N LEU A 57 15.75 19.16 -4.65
CA LEU A 57 16.99 19.52 -3.96
C LEU A 57 18.23 19.29 -4.84
N LYS A 58 18.29 18.15 -5.55
CA LYS A 58 19.45 17.74 -6.36
C LYS A 58 19.58 18.49 -7.69
N HIS A 59 18.47 18.78 -8.35
CA HIS A 59 18.46 19.30 -9.73
C HIS A 59 17.72 20.62 -9.90
N GLY A 60 16.96 21.04 -8.91
CA GLY A 60 16.18 22.27 -8.92
C GLY A 60 17.02 23.51 -8.61
N ARG A 61 16.34 24.66 -8.68
CA ARG A 61 16.89 25.97 -8.28
C ARG A 61 15.99 26.56 -7.19
N ASN A 62 16.51 27.55 -6.47
CA ASN A 62 15.79 28.28 -5.42
C ASN A 62 15.25 27.35 -4.32
N ASN A 63 16.05 26.36 -3.91
CA ASN A 63 15.63 25.32 -2.95
C ASN A 63 15.13 25.91 -1.62
N GLU A 64 15.73 26.99 -1.15
CA GLU A 64 15.29 27.68 0.08
C GLU A 64 13.89 28.28 -0.08
N THR A 65 13.62 29.00 -1.16
CA THR A 65 12.28 29.55 -1.46
C THR A 65 11.25 28.43 -1.59
N VAL A 66 11.57 27.39 -2.37
CA VAL A 66 10.67 26.26 -2.56
C VAL A 66 10.37 25.57 -1.23
N LEU A 67 11.38 25.35 -0.40
CA LEU A 67 11.19 24.70 0.90
C LEU A 67 10.34 25.54 1.84
N ASN A 68 10.54 26.86 1.88
CA ASN A 68 9.71 27.78 2.66
C ASN A 68 8.23 27.70 2.22
N ASP A 69 7.97 27.71 0.90
CA ASP A 69 6.62 27.60 0.36
C ASP A 69 5.96 26.26 0.77
N LEU A 70 6.70 25.15 0.68
CA LEU A 70 6.18 23.82 1.06
C LEU A 70 5.90 23.70 2.57
N VAL A 71 6.76 24.28 3.42
CA VAL A 71 6.57 24.34 4.87
C VAL A 71 5.35 25.19 5.22
N GLU A 72 5.18 26.34 4.56
CA GLU A 72 3.99 27.19 4.74
C GLU A 72 2.71 26.45 4.33
N MET A 73 2.71 25.79 3.16
CA MET A 73 1.58 25.00 2.67
C MET A 73 1.17 23.90 3.66
N THR A 74 2.13 23.09 4.11
CA THR A 74 1.87 22.01 5.07
C THR A 74 1.48 22.54 6.45
N GLY A 75 2.11 23.64 6.90
CA GLY A 75 1.81 24.29 8.17
C GLY A 75 0.38 24.82 8.24
N ASN A 76 -0.14 25.39 7.15
CA ASN A 76 -1.54 25.82 7.07
C ASN A 76 -2.52 24.66 7.25
N THR A 77 -2.23 23.49 6.66
CA THR A 77 -3.06 22.29 6.82
C THR A 77 -2.92 21.68 8.22
N VAL A 78 -1.71 21.68 8.81
CA VAL A 78 -1.48 21.26 10.19
C VAL A 78 -2.29 22.12 11.17
N ASN A 79 -2.25 23.44 11.02
CA ASN A 79 -3.01 24.36 11.87
C ASN A 79 -4.51 24.05 11.77
N TRP A 80 -5.03 23.93 10.55
CA TRP A 80 -6.42 23.56 10.32
C TRP A 80 -6.79 22.21 10.97
N LEU A 81 -5.97 21.17 10.82
CA LEU A 81 -6.19 19.85 11.44
C LEU A 81 -6.14 19.89 12.97
N SER A 82 -5.33 20.78 13.54
CA SER A 82 -5.19 20.93 14.99
C SER A 82 -6.39 21.66 15.62
N GLU A 83 -6.95 22.62 14.88
CA GLU A 83 -8.12 23.41 15.30
C GLU A 83 -9.43 22.68 15.01
N THR A 84 -9.44 21.79 14.01
CA THR A 84 -10.61 21.03 13.62
C THR A 84 -10.80 19.81 14.52
N GLU A 85 -12.01 19.66 15.06
CA GLU A 85 -12.38 18.55 15.94
C GLU A 85 -12.70 17.27 15.14
N ILE A 86 -11.80 16.84 14.24
CA ILE A 86 -11.99 15.69 13.32
C ILE A 86 -12.29 14.37 14.05
N HIS A 87 -11.94 14.29 15.34
CA HIS A 87 -12.16 13.17 16.24
C HIS A 87 -13.54 13.19 16.92
N LYS A 88 -14.41 14.16 16.65
CA LYS A 88 -15.77 14.19 17.23
C LYS A 88 -16.80 13.69 16.23
N VAL A 89 -17.77 12.92 16.69
CA VAL A 89 -18.87 12.45 15.83
C VAL A 89 -19.66 13.64 15.27
N SER A 90 -19.81 14.70 16.05
CA SER A 90 -20.49 15.93 15.62
C SER A 90 -19.84 16.60 14.40
N TYR A 91 -18.52 16.47 14.24
CA TYR A 91 -17.82 16.96 13.05
C TYR A 91 -18.26 16.17 11.81
N ILE A 92 -18.29 14.84 11.91
CA ILE A 92 -18.74 13.96 10.82
C ILE A 92 -20.20 14.21 10.45
N ASP A 93 -21.07 14.36 11.45
CA ASP A 93 -22.47 14.72 11.23
C ASP A 93 -22.63 16.06 10.50
N SER A 94 -21.75 17.03 10.80
CA SER A 94 -21.74 18.32 10.09
C SER A 94 -21.32 18.21 8.62
N LEU A 95 -20.48 17.24 8.27
CA LEU A 95 -20.06 16.97 6.89
C LEU A 95 -21.20 16.32 6.09
N ALA A 96 -21.90 15.35 6.68
CA ALA A 96 -23.07 14.71 6.08
C ALA A 96 -24.20 15.72 5.77
N LEU A 97 -24.34 16.76 6.60
CA LEU A 97 -25.30 17.84 6.38
C LEU A 97 -24.89 18.80 5.26
N LYS A 98 -23.59 19.09 5.10
CA LYS A 98 -23.05 19.98 4.05
C LYS A 98 -23.05 19.33 2.66
N ASN A 99 -22.92 18.00 2.58
CA ASN A 99 -22.69 17.27 1.33
C ASN A 99 -23.93 16.61 0.71
N LYS A 100 -25.15 17.00 1.12
CA LYS A 100 -26.41 16.48 0.55
C LYS A 100 -26.67 16.81 -0.94
N SER A 101 -25.68 17.27 -1.72
CA SER A 101 -25.89 17.74 -3.09
C SER A 101 -24.72 17.58 -4.06
N MET A 102 -23.84 16.58 -3.93
CA MET A 102 -22.82 16.33 -4.96
C MET A 102 -22.86 14.89 -5.45
N ASP A 103 -23.60 14.69 -6.55
CA ASP A 103 -23.53 13.52 -7.42
C ASP A 103 -22.20 13.55 -8.18
N THR A 104 -21.12 13.11 -7.54
CA THR A 104 -19.89 12.78 -8.26
C THR A 104 -19.46 11.37 -7.91
N ILE A 105 -19.86 10.45 -8.79
CA ILE A 105 -19.51 9.04 -8.81
C ILE A 105 -18.02 8.92 -9.19
N PRO A 106 -17.17 8.21 -8.42
CA PRO A 106 -15.87 7.75 -8.92
C PRO A 106 -16.09 6.74 -10.06
N PRO A 107 -15.28 6.76 -11.14
CA PRO A 107 -15.49 5.88 -12.29
C PRO A 107 -15.51 4.40 -11.87
N GLU A 108 -16.56 3.70 -12.32
CA GLU A 108 -16.92 2.31 -12.00
C GLU A 108 -15.70 1.39 -11.81
N GLN A 109 -15.49 0.93 -10.58
CA GLN A 109 -14.85 -0.36 -10.32
C GLN A 109 -15.89 -1.28 -9.72
N LYS A 110 -16.05 -2.46 -10.32
CA LYS A 110 -16.95 -3.53 -9.84
C LYS A 110 -16.65 -3.82 -8.38
N ILE A 111 -17.53 -3.36 -7.48
CA ILE A 111 -17.51 -3.74 -6.08
C ILE A 111 -17.94 -5.21 -6.01
N VAL A 112 -17.02 -6.08 -5.57
CA VAL A 112 -17.41 -7.38 -5.02
C VAL A 112 -18.01 -7.09 -3.64
N SER A 113 -19.33 -7.14 -3.57
CA SER A 113 -20.11 -6.89 -2.36
C SER A 113 -20.02 -8.10 -1.41
N GLU A 114 -18.90 -8.28 -0.70
CA GLU A 114 -18.75 -9.39 0.26
C GLU A 114 -18.48 -8.96 1.71
N PHE A 115 -18.56 -7.67 2.05
CA PHE A 115 -18.33 -7.20 3.44
C PHE A 115 -19.54 -6.49 4.07
N PHE A 116 -20.73 -7.07 3.90
CA PHE A 116 -21.81 -6.87 4.88
C PHE A 116 -21.84 -8.10 5.78
N ILE A 117 -21.08 -8.05 6.88
CA ILE A 117 -21.25 -8.98 7.99
C ILE A 117 -21.89 -8.16 9.09
N ASP A 118 -23.14 -8.48 9.43
CA ASP A 118 -23.80 -8.01 10.65
C ASP A 118 -23.00 -8.56 11.83
N TYR A 119 -22.14 -7.75 12.45
CA TYR A 119 -21.37 -8.20 13.61
C TYR A 119 -22.25 -8.15 14.86
N THR A 120 -22.39 -9.29 15.53
CA THR A 120 -22.96 -9.36 16.89
C THR A 120 -21.88 -9.10 17.96
N GLU A 121 -22.29 -8.70 19.18
CA GLU A 121 -21.37 -8.47 20.32
C GLU A 121 -20.51 -9.71 20.65
N GLU A 122 -21.03 -10.92 20.47
CA GLU A 122 -20.29 -12.17 20.70
C GLU A 122 -19.22 -12.42 19.63
N GLU A 123 -19.50 -12.11 18.36
CA GLU A 123 -18.54 -12.28 17.26
C GLU A 123 -17.38 -11.30 17.37
N MET A 124 -17.60 -10.08 17.87
CA MET A 124 -16.53 -9.10 18.13
C MET A 124 -15.55 -9.58 19.21
N LEU A 125 -16.05 -10.26 20.24
CA LEU A 125 -15.24 -10.80 21.35
C LEU A 125 -14.44 -12.05 20.94
N GLU A 126 -15.00 -12.88 20.06
CA GLU A 126 -14.31 -14.04 19.48
C GLU A 126 -13.25 -13.63 18.44
N TYR A 127 -13.47 -12.50 17.75
CA TYR A 127 -12.55 -11.90 16.78
C TYR A 127 -11.30 -11.28 17.43
N GLU A 128 -11.47 -10.61 18.59
CA GLU A 128 -10.40 -9.99 19.40
C GLU A 128 -9.26 -10.98 19.73
N ASN A 129 -9.60 -12.26 19.90
CA ASN A 129 -8.65 -13.31 20.26
C ASN A 129 -7.87 -13.91 19.07
N ARG A 130 -8.29 -13.66 17.82
CA ARG A 130 -7.65 -14.23 16.61
C ARG A 130 -6.63 -13.30 15.92
N PHE A 131 -6.65 -11.98 16.17
CA PHE A 131 -6.00 -10.97 15.32
C PHE A 131 -4.78 -10.24 15.90
N LEU A 132 -4.14 -10.76 16.95
CA LEU A 132 -2.87 -10.25 17.50
C LEU A 132 -1.65 -10.35 16.53
N ALA A 133 -1.85 -10.37 15.21
CA ALA A 133 -0.81 -10.63 14.21
C ALA A 133 -0.69 -9.62 13.06
N LEU A 134 -1.55 -8.58 12.95
CA LEU A 134 -1.44 -7.55 11.91
C LEU A 134 -1.73 -6.16 12.52
N ASN A 135 -0.77 -5.23 12.41
CA ASN A 135 -0.77 -3.97 13.17
C ASN A 135 -1.83 -2.94 12.73
N ASP A 136 -2.19 -2.88 11.45
CA ASP A 136 -3.10 -1.81 10.95
C ASP A 136 -4.57 -2.06 11.32
N ASP A 137 -5.00 -3.33 11.38
CA ASP A 137 -6.36 -3.70 11.80
C ASP A 137 -6.61 -3.35 13.28
N LEU A 138 -5.57 -3.45 14.11
CA LEU A 138 -5.64 -3.18 15.55
C LEU A 138 -5.96 -1.70 15.85
N ASP A 139 -5.43 -0.78 15.05
CA ASP A 139 -5.67 0.67 15.21
C ASP A 139 -7.10 1.05 14.79
N TYR A 140 -7.64 0.39 13.77
CA TYR A 140 -9.05 0.57 13.39
C TYR A 140 -10.00 0.02 14.46
N PHE A 141 -9.73 -1.17 15.02
CA PHE A 141 -10.50 -1.72 16.14
C PHE A 141 -10.41 -0.86 17.41
N TYR A 142 -9.25 -0.31 17.71
CA TYR A 142 -9.11 0.68 18.79
C TYR A 142 -9.99 1.90 18.52
N THR A 143 -10.03 2.37 17.27
CA THR A 143 -10.90 3.48 16.88
C THR A 143 -12.38 3.14 17.02
N LEU A 144 -12.80 1.92 16.65
CA LEU A 144 -14.15 1.43 16.95
C LEU A 144 -14.42 1.50 18.45
N THR A 145 -13.67 0.77 19.27
CA THR A 145 -13.91 0.71 20.73
C THR A 145 -13.96 2.09 21.40
N ARG A 146 -13.19 3.08 20.91
CA ARG A 146 -13.24 4.49 21.35
C ARG A 146 -14.63 5.13 21.23
N TYR A 147 -15.40 4.79 20.20
CA TYR A 147 -16.68 5.46 19.86
C TYR A 147 -17.95 4.70 20.22
N ILE A 148 -17.85 3.49 20.78
CA ILE A 148 -19.01 2.65 21.15
C ILE A 148 -20.08 3.46 21.90
N LYS A 149 -19.69 4.19 22.95
CA LYS A 149 -20.63 4.96 23.79
C LYS A 149 -21.21 6.17 23.07
N GLU A 150 -20.40 6.89 22.29
CA GLU A 150 -20.82 8.11 21.59
C GLU A 150 -21.79 7.78 20.45
N LEU A 151 -21.63 6.62 19.82
CA LEU A 151 -22.49 6.11 18.74
C LEU A 151 -23.58 5.14 19.25
N ASN A 152 -23.86 5.13 20.56
CA ASN A 152 -24.91 4.31 21.16
C ASN A 152 -24.87 2.84 20.70
N ASN A 153 -23.69 2.22 20.81
CA ASN A 153 -23.40 0.84 20.41
C ASN A 153 -23.73 0.55 18.92
N TYR A 154 -23.46 1.51 18.03
CA TYR A 154 -23.60 1.36 16.57
C TYR A 154 -25.00 0.96 16.09
N GLN A 155 -26.04 1.45 16.76
CA GLN A 155 -27.41 1.08 16.40
C GLN A 155 -27.84 1.54 15.00
N LYS A 156 -27.16 2.50 14.38
CA LYS A 156 -27.53 2.99 13.04
C LYS A 156 -26.62 2.36 11.98
N PRO A 157 -27.17 2.01 10.79
CA PRO A 157 -26.37 1.45 9.69
C PRO A 157 -25.19 2.31 9.25
N THR A 158 -25.25 3.62 9.45
CA THR A 158 -24.18 4.57 9.07
C THR A 158 -23.09 4.73 10.13
N ASP A 159 -23.26 4.19 11.34
CA ASP A 159 -22.33 4.49 12.43
C ASP A 159 -20.93 3.90 12.19
N LEU A 160 -20.84 2.70 11.61
CA LEU A 160 -19.56 2.11 11.20
C LEU A 160 -18.87 2.94 10.11
N GLU A 161 -19.62 3.43 9.13
CA GLU A 161 -19.10 4.28 8.05
C GLU A 161 -18.56 5.62 8.57
N LYS A 162 -19.18 6.16 9.63
CA LYS A 162 -18.63 7.34 10.32
C LYS A 162 -17.30 7.02 10.99
N VAL A 163 -17.19 5.90 11.71
CA VAL A 163 -15.94 5.50 12.34
C VAL A 163 -14.85 5.25 11.31
N GLN A 164 -15.17 4.62 10.18
CA GLN A 164 -14.24 4.42 9.08
C GLN A 164 -13.70 5.75 8.56
N LEU A 165 -14.57 6.74 8.31
CA LEU A 165 -14.12 8.07 7.89
C LEU A 165 -13.25 8.75 8.97
N MET A 166 -13.61 8.62 10.24
CA MET A 166 -12.82 9.18 11.35
C MET A 166 -11.43 8.56 11.42
N TYR A 167 -11.32 7.25 11.26
CA TYR A 167 -10.05 6.56 11.17
C TYR A 167 -9.21 7.07 10.00
N CYS A 168 -9.78 7.19 8.80
CA CYS A 168 -9.08 7.78 7.65
C CYS A 168 -8.61 9.21 7.89
N LEU A 169 -9.40 10.02 8.61
CA LEU A 169 -9.05 11.40 8.96
C LEU A 169 -7.88 11.45 9.97
N GLU A 170 -7.81 10.52 10.91
CA GLU A 170 -6.66 10.41 11.82
C GLU A 170 -5.40 9.97 11.08
N LEU A 171 -5.50 8.96 10.20
CA LEU A 171 -4.38 8.55 9.34
C LEU A 171 -3.90 9.70 8.44
N TYR A 172 -4.82 10.44 7.83
CA TYR A 172 -4.50 11.62 7.03
C TYR A 172 -3.81 12.70 7.87
N LYS A 173 -4.29 12.93 9.09
CA LYS A 173 -3.69 13.88 10.02
C LYS A 173 -2.25 13.49 10.35
N GLU A 174 -2.01 12.24 10.72
CA GLU A 174 -0.66 11.70 10.98
C GLU A 174 0.25 11.89 9.76
N ALA A 175 -0.25 11.56 8.57
CA ALA A 175 0.47 11.71 7.31
C ALA A 175 0.86 13.17 7.02
N VAL A 176 -0.05 14.13 7.27
CA VAL A 176 0.23 15.56 7.12
C VAL A 176 1.27 16.04 8.13
N TYR A 177 1.20 15.59 9.39
CA TYR A 177 2.23 15.90 10.39
C TYR A 177 3.59 15.34 10.01
N GLU A 178 3.64 14.12 9.48
CA GLU A 178 4.89 13.49 9.05
C GLU A 178 5.57 14.31 7.95
N ILE A 179 4.84 14.64 6.87
CA ILE A 179 5.42 15.40 5.76
C ILE A 179 5.79 16.83 6.20
N HIS A 180 5.00 17.47 7.07
CA HIS A 180 5.33 18.78 7.62
C HIS A 180 6.62 18.73 8.44
N GLY A 181 6.72 17.81 9.40
CA GLY A 181 7.91 17.64 10.24
C GLY A 181 9.15 17.32 9.41
N TYR A 182 8.99 16.49 8.37
CA TYR A 182 10.05 16.19 7.41
C TYR A 182 10.58 17.44 6.69
N LEU A 183 9.68 18.26 6.12
CA LEU A 183 10.06 19.48 5.41
C LEU A 183 10.64 20.53 6.35
N TYR A 184 10.07 20.66 7.55
CA TYR A 184 10.55 21.58 8.58
C TYR A 184 11.98 21.23 9.01
N GLN A 185 12.29 19.94 9.19
CA GLN A 185 13.65 19.49 9.49
C GLN A 185 14.62 19.91 8.38
N TRP A 186 14.25 19.69 7.11
CA TRP A 186 15.05 20.16 5.99
C TRP A 186 15.22 21.68 5.98
N GLN A 187 14.21 22.45 6.39
CA GLN A 187 14.30 23.91 6.43
C GLN A 187 15.39 24.37 7.40
N MET A 188 15.53 23.67 8.53
CA MET A 188 16.58 23.93 9.51
C MET A 188 17.96 23.49 9.02
N ASP A 189 18.04 22.35 8.31
CA ASP A 189 19.30 21.75 7.91
C ASP A 189 19.88 22.35 6.61
N LEU A 190 19.02 22.84 5.70
CA LEU A 190 19.41 23.32 4.36
C LEU A 190 20.57 24.33 4.36
N PRO A 191 20.64 25.33 5.26
CA PRO A 191 21.73 26.32 5.27
C PRO A 191 23.12 25.73 5.52
N THR A 192 23.19 24.59 6.22
CA THR A 192 24.46 23.93 6.58
C THR A 192 24.75 22.68 5.74
N THR A 193 23.81 22.32 4.87
CA THR A 193 23.83 21.07 4.13
C THR A 193 24.52 21.24 2.78
N ASP A 194 25.57 20.45 2.54
CA ASP A 194 26.20 20.34 1.23
C ASP A 194 25.42 19.37 0.34
N LEU A 195 24.46 19.91 -0.43
CA LEU A 195 23.61 19.14 -1.35
C LEU A 195 24.40 18.32 -2.39
N SER A 196 25.65 18.70 -2.69
CA SER A 196 26.48 17.95 -3.65
C SER A 196 27.02 16.63 -3.08
N LYS A 197 27.03 16.50 -1.75
CA LYS A 197 27.48 15.31 -1.02
C LYS A 197 26.35 14.39 -0.58
N ILE A 198 25.10 14.83 -0.72
CA ILE A 198 23.95 13.99 -0.42
C ILE A 198 23.68 13.10 -1.61
N ASP A 199 23.95 11.81 -1.43
CA ASP A 199 23.35 10.82 -2.31
C ASP A 199 21.92 10.60 -1.80
N PHE A 200 20.98 11.31 -2.42
CA PHE A 200 19.59 10.89 -2.40
C PHE A 200 19.56 9.59 -3.22
N GLU A 201 19.87 8.46 -2.58
CA GLU A 201 19.36 7.19 -3.04
C GLU A 201 17.88 7.44 -3.23
N ILE A 202 17.44 7.48 -4.49
CA ILE A 202 16.03 7.48 -4.82
C ILE A 202 15.57 6.21 -4.14
N ALA A 203 14.93 6.35 -2.98
CA ALA A 203 14.34 5.25 -2.26
C ALA A 203 13.17 4.78 -3.11
N ASP A 204 13.49 4.04 -4.19
CA ASP A 204 12.61 3.06 -4.78
C ASP A 204 12.34 2.06 -3.67
N ARG A 205 11.35 2.39 -2.83
CA ARG A 205 10.80 1.56 -1.77
C ARG A 205 11.87 1.02 -0.80
N VAL A 206 12.05 1.71 0.32
CA VAL A 206 12.24 1.00 1.59
C VAL A 206 10.86 0.70 2.20
N ILE A 207 10.00 0.04 1.43
CA ILE A 207 9.45 -1.19 2.00
C ILE A 207 10.70 -2.03 2.12
N ASN A 208 11.05 -2.52 3.30
CA ASN A 208 12.05 -3.59 3.35
C ASN A 208 11.54 -4.68 2.38
N ASN A 209 12.03 -4.69 1.14
CA ASN A 209 11.75 -5.69 0.13
C ASN A 209 12.46 -6.94 0.64
N LEU A 210 11.91 -7.54 1.68
CA LEU A 210 12.25 -8.87 2.14
C LEU A 210 11.83 -9.79 0.99
N LYS A 211 12.73 -9.93 0.03
CA LYS A 211 12.56 -10.89 -1.05
C LYS A 211 12.52 -12.27 -0.40
N CYS A 212 11.57 -13.09 -0.85
CA CYS A 212 11.45 -14.46 -0.41
C CYS A 212 12.71 -15.24 -0.81
N ASN A 213 13.44 -15.74 0.18
CA ASN A 213 14.62 -16.54 -0.04
C ASN A 213 14.23 -17.99 -0.32
N THR A 214 14.55 -18.47 -1.53
CA THR A 214 14.30 -19.87 -1.89
C THR A 214 15.57 -20.70 -1.71
N SER A 215 15.40 -21.97 -1.35
CA SER A 215 16.49 -22.97 -1.38
C SER A 215 16.78 -23.48 -2.80
N LEU A 216 16.01 -23.03 -3.79
CA LEU A 216 16.11 -23.46 -5.18
C LEU A 216 17.24 -22.73 -5.90
N GLN A 217 17.88 -23.43 -6.83
CA GLN A 217 18.76 -22.79 -7.81
C GLN A 217 17.93 -22.00 -8.83
N LYS A 218 18.56 -21.02 -9.48
CA LYS A 218 17.88 -20.12 -10.44
C LYS A 218 17.06 -20.87 -11.51
N ILE A 219 17.60 -21.97 -12.03
CA ILE A 219 16.94 -22.79 -13.06
C ILE A 219 15.75 -23.55 -12.50
N ASP A 220 15.88 -24.11 -11.29
CA ASP A 220 14.81 -24.82 -10.59
C ASP A 220 13.68 -23.87 -10.20
N LEU A 221 14.03 -22.65 -9.80
CA LEU A 221 13.07 -21.60 -9.51
C LEU A 221 12.30 -21.17 -10.77
N ALA A 222 12.99 -21.05 -11.91
CA ALA A 222 12.33 -20.82 -13.19
C ALA A 222 11.41 -21.99 -13.59
N HIS A 223 11.80 -23.25 -13.31
CA HIS A 223 10.92 -24.40 -13.49
C HIS A 223 9.67 -24.35 -12.61
N LEU A 224 9.80 -23.93 -11.34
CA LEU A 224 8.67 -23.74 -10.43
C LEU A 224 7.68 -22.71 -10.99
N PHE A 225 8.16 -21.52 -11.34
CA PHE A 225 7.29 -20.46 -11.86
C PHE A 225 6.74 -20.77 -13.25
N ARG A 226 7.46 -21.54 -14.07
CA ARG A 226 6.93 -22.09 -15.32
C ARG A 226 5.72 -22.97 -15.04
N PHE A 227 5.85 -23.92 -14.11
CA PHE A 227 4.75 -24.80 -13.72
C PHE A 227 3.54 -23.99 -13.24
N LEU A 228 3.73 -23.09 -12.26
CA LEU A 228 2.66 -22.28 -11.68
C LEU A 228 1.94 -21.41 -12.72
N LYS A 229 2.69 -20.89 -13.69
CA LYS A 229 2.15 -20.08 -14.80
C LYS A 229 1.41 -20.94 -15.82
N GLU A 230 2.02 -22.02 -16.30
CA GLU A 230 1.42 -22.91 -17.31
C GLU A 230 0.18 -23.63 -16.78
N SER A 231 0.14 -23.94 -15.47
CA SER A 231 -1.03 -24.51 -14.80
C SER A 231 -2.10 -23.47 -14.44
N LYS A 232 -1.88 -22.19 -14.78
CA LYS A 232 -2.76 -21.06 -14.40
C LYS A 232 -3.05 -20.96 -12.90
N ILE A 233 -2.13 -21.47 -12.07
CA ILE A 233 -2.24 -21.28 -10.62
C ILE A 233 -1.96 -19.82 -10.28
N PHE A 234 -0.96 -19.21 -10.94
CA PHE A 234 -0.66 -17.79 -10.84
C PHE A 234 -0.67 -17.12 -12.22
N PHE A 235 -1.39 -16.01 -12.31
CA PHE A 235 -1.43 -15.13 -13.47
C PHE A 235 -1.84 -13.72 -13.05
N PHE A 236 -1.40 -12.71 -13.80
CA PHE A 236 -1.77 -11.30 -13.62
C PHE A 236 -2.78 -10.82 -14.66
N ASP A 237 -2.73 -11.39 -15.86
CA ASP A 237 -3.64 -11.05 -16.96
C ASP A 237 -3.96 -12.34 -17.72
N GLU A 238 -5.19 -12.82 -17.63
CA GLU A 238 -5.60 -14.04 -18.35
C GLU A 238 -5.83 -13.77 -19.85
N ASN A 239 -6.13 -12.52 -20.21
CA ASN A 239 -6.56 -12.14 -21.55
C ASN A 239 -5.39 -11.71 -22.45
N ASP A 240 -4.28 -11.23 -21.86
CA ASP A 240 -3.06 -10.85 -22.59
C ASP A 240 -1.84 -11.69 -22.15
N PRO A 241 -1.48 -12.74 -22.91
CA PRO A 241 -0.33 -13.60 -22.60
C PRO A 241 1.02 -12.87 -22.57
N TYR A 242 1.18 -11.82 -23.38
CA TYR A 242 2.44 -11.05 -23.46
C TYR A 242 2.58 -10.16 -22.23
N ARG A 243 1.53 -9.43 -21.87
CA ARG A 243 1.48 -8.62 -20.65
C ARG A 243 1.62 -9.49 -19.40
N ASN A 244 0.93 -10.63 -19.35
CA ASN A 244 1.07 -11.59 -18.26
C ASN A 244 2.50 -12.10 -18.10
N ALA A 245 3.17 -12.44 -19.21
CA ALA A 245 4.57 -12.86 -19.18
C ALA A 245 5.50 -11.76 -18.63
N ARG A 246 5.27 -10.50 -19.03
CA ARG A 246 6.06 -9.36 -18.54
C ARG A 246 5.86 -9.14 -17.04
N LEU A 247 4.61 -9.11 -16.59
CA LEU A 247 4.25 -8.92 -15.18
C LEU A 247 4.75 -10.07 -14.30
N MET A 248 4.62 -11.31 -14.75
CA MET A 248 5.17 -12.47 -14.04
C MET A 248 6.69 -12.40 -13.89
N ASN A 249 7.42 -12.02 -14.95
CA ASN A 249 8.87 -11.88 -14.85
C ASN A 249 9.26 -10.81 -13.83
N GLN A 250 8.59 -9.66 -13.89
CA GLN A 250 8.82 -8.56 -12.96
C GLN A 250 8.51 -8.98 -11.52
N PHE A 251 7.38 -9.64 -11.29
CA PHE A 251 7.01 -10.15 -9.97
C PHE A 251 8.08 -11.09 -9.39
N ILE A 252 8.63 -12.01 -10.19
CA ILE A 252 9.66 -12.94 -9.72
C ILE A 252 10.95 -12.19 -9.35
N GLU A 253 11.38 -11.25 -10.19
CA GLU A 253 12.61 -10.48 -9.97
C GLU A 253 12.49 -9.54 -8.76
N ASP A 254 11.31 -8.93 -8.58
CA ASP A 254 11.06 -7.97 -7.50
C ASP A 254 10.89 -8.66 -6.14
N ASN A 255 10.43 -9.93 -6.10
CA ASN A 255 10.00 -10.56 -4.85
C ASN A 255 10.81 -11.80 -4.42
N PHE A 256 11.71 -12.35 -5.24
CA PHE A 256 12.40 -13.61 -4.90
C PHE A 256 13.92 -13.53 -5.01
N ASN A 257 14.59 -14.29 -4.14
CA ASN A 257 16.01 -14.63 -4.22
C ASN A 257 16.18 -16.14 -4.42
N TYR A 258 17.32 -16.54 -4.99
CA TYR A 258 17.66 -17.94 -5.22
C TYR A 258 18.99 -18.32 -4.57
N ARG A 259 19.20 -19.62 -4.33
CA ARG A 259 20.47 -20.13 -3.84
C ARG A 259 21.40 -20.49 -5.00
N ASP A 260 22.57 -19.88 -5.04
CA ASP A 260 23.54 -20.15 -6.11
C ASP A 260 24.25 -21.51 -5.94
N LYS A 261 25.19 -21.83 -6.85
CA LYS A 261 25.94 -23.09 -6.79
C LYS A 261 26.90 -23.17 -5.59
N LYS A 262 27.28 -22.04 -5.00
CA LYS A 262 28.13 -21.95 -3.82
C LYS A 262 27.32 -22.01 -2.52
N GLY A 263 25.99 -21.94 -2.62
CA GLY A 263 25.09 -21.95 -1.48
C GLY A 263 24.70 -20.56 -0.98
N GLU A 264 25.11 -19.49 -1.66
CA GLU A 264 24.81 -18.12 -1.27
C GLU A 264 23.44 -17.68 -1.76
N ILE A 265 22.79 -16.78 -1.01
CA ILE A 265 21.53 -16.14 -1.41
C ILE A 265 21.84 -15.02 -2.40
N VAL A 266 21.29 -15.11 -3.60
CA VAL A 266 21.54 -14.19 -4.69
C VAL A 266 20.23 -13.67 -5.27
N GLU A 267 20.22 -12.38 -5.60
CA GLU A 267 19.12 -11.71 -6.26
C GLU A 267 18.84 -12.27 -7.67
N ILE A 268 17.56 -12.44 -8.00
CA ILE A 268 17.15 -12.84 -9.34
C ILE A 268 17.14 -11.63 -10.26
N LYS A 269 17.94 -11.68 -11.33
CA LYS A 269 17.89 -10.74 -12.46
C LYS A 269 17.79 -11.49 -13.77
N ASN A 270 17.05 -10.95 -14.74
CA ASN A 270 16.89 -11.53 -16.07
C ASN A 270 16.39 -12.98 -16.05
N ILE A 271 15.29 -13.27 -15.34
CA ILE A 271 14.66 -14.60 -15.27
C ILE A 271 14.17 -15.06 -16.65
N ASN A 272 13.82 -14.12 -17.53
CA ASN A 272 13.46 -14.37 -18.92
C ASN A 272 14.50 -15.21 -19.70
N LYS A 273 15.79 -15.05 -19.41
CA LYS A 273 16.87 -15.85 -20.00
C LYS A 273 16.72 -17.32 -19.60
N GLN A 274 16.31 -17.60 -18.36
CA GLN A 274 16.07 -18.96 -17.89
C GLN A 274 14.85 -19.56 -18.57
N PHE A 275 13.75 -18.81 -18.72
CA PHE A 275 12.58 -19.27 -19.46
C PHE A 275 12.91 -19.59 -20.92
N SER A 276 13.79 -18.82 -21.55
CA SER A 276 14.26 -19.08 -22.92
C SER A 276 15.08 -20.37 -23.01
N ILE A 277 15.97 -20.62 -22.03
CA ILE A 277 16.77 -21.85 -21.94
C ILE A 277 15.88 -23.08 -21.73
N ILE A 278 14.88 -22.95 -20.85
CA ILE A 278 13.96 -24.03 -20.46
C ILE A 278 13.02 -24.47 -21.61
N ASN A 279 12.90 -23.66 -22.66
CA ASN A 279 12.12 -24.02 -23.85
C ASN A 279 12.88 -24.90 -24.87
N ASP A 280 14.17 -25.17 -24.63
CA ASP A 280 14.97 -26.07 -25.46
C ASP A 280 14.73 -27.56 -25.10
N ARG A 281 14.79 -28.46 -26.09
CA ARG A 281 14.48 -29.90 -25.97
C ARG A 281 15.32 -30.60 -24.89
N GLU A 282 16.57 -30.20 -24.70
CA GLU A 282 17.48 -30.80 -23.73
C GLU A 282 17.07 -30.48 -22.27
N ASN A 283 16.41 -29.35 -22.04
CA ASN A 283 15.94 -28.91 -20.72
C ASN A 283 14.59 -29.52 -20.31
N LYS A 284 13.91 -30.25 -21.20
CA LYS A 284 12.69 -30.98 -20.85
C LYS A 284 12.94 -32.09 -19.83
N LYS A 285 14.10 -32.75 -19.88
CA LYS A 285 14.49 -33.76 -18.88
C LYS A 285 14.70 -33.13 -17.50
N ASN A 286 15.35 -31.97 -17.45
CA ASN A 286 15.56 -31.21 -16.21
C ASN A 286 14.22 -30.76 -15.62
N TYR A 287 13.30 -30.29 -16.46
CA TYR A 287 11.96 -29.91 -15.98
C TYR A 287 11.17 -31.09 -15.41
N VAL A 288 11.17 -32.24 -16.10
CA VAL A 288 10.50 -33.45 -15.59
C VAL A 288 11.12 -33.90 -14.27
N SER A 289 12.45 -33.92 -14.18
CA SER A 289 13.18 -34.25 -12.95
C SER A 289 12.80 -33.31 -11.79
N PHE A 290 12.73 -32.01 -12.07
CA PHE A 290 12.28 -31.00 -11.11
C PHE A 290 10.85 -31.29 -10.62
N LEU A 291 9.90 -31.54 -11.53
CA LEU A 291 8.51 -31.84 -11.19
C LEU A 291 8.38 -33.14 -10.37
N THR A 292 9.11 -34.19 -10.73
CA THR A 292 9.13 -35.45 -9.96
C THR A 292 9.60 -35.21 -8.53
N ARG A 293 10.64 -34.40 -8.33
CA ARG A 293 11.13 -34.02 -7.00
C ARG A 293 10.10 -33.18 -6.23
N LEU A 294 9.45 -32.23 -6.89
CA LEU A 294 8.40 -31.41 -6.29
C LEU A 294 7.22 -32.28 -5.81
N ILE A 295 6.73 -33.18 -6.67
CA ILE A 295 5.63 -34.12 -6.35
C ILE A 295 6.02 -35.01 -5.15
N LYS A 296 7.26 -35.51 -5.11
CA LYS A 296 7.76 -36.31 -3.99
C LYS A 296 7.72 -35.52 -2.68
N ASN A 297 8.15 -34.26 -2.70
CA ASN A 297 8.15 -33.40 -1.52
C ASN A 297 6.72 -33.08 -1.05
N ILE A 298 5.81 -32.72 -1.98
CA ILE A 298 4.41 -32.43 -1.67
C ILE A 298 3.70 -33.67 -1.12
N THR A 299 3.90 -34.84 -1.75
CA THR A 299 3.35 -36.12 -1.27
C THR A 299 3.86 -36.46 0.13
N HIS A 300 5.16 -36.32 0.36
CA HIS A 300 5.75 -36.54 1.68
C HIS A 300 5.16 -35.61 2.74
N TYR A 301 4.97 -34.32 2.43
CA TYR A 301 4.35 -33.38 3.34
C TYR A 301 2.90 -33.74 3.65
N ARG A 302 2.10 -34.07 2.63
CA ARG A 302 0.72 -34.55 2.76
C ARG A 302 0.63 -35.76 3.68
N ASP A 303 1.47 -36.78 3.47
CA ASP A 303 1.41 -38.03 4.22
C ASP A 303 1.83 -37.87 5.69
N ASN A 304 2.61 -36.81 6.01
CA ASN A 304 3.04 -36.50 7.37
C ASN A 304 2.22 -35.39 8.05
N THR A 305 1.28 -34.78 7.34
CA THR A 305 0.34 -33.83 7.93
C THR A 305 -0.76 -34.64 8.60
N LYS A 306 -0.65 -34.83 9.93
CA LYS A 306 -1.68 -35.50 10.73
C LYS A 306 -2.95 -34.64 10.73
N VAL A 307 -4.08 -35.25 10.37
CA VAL A 307 -5.42 -34.72 10.62
C VAL A 307 -5.82 -35.01 12.06
#